data_AF-A0A261PYY6-F1
#
_entry.id   AF-A0A261PYY6-F1
#
_cell.length_a   1.000
_cell.length_b   1.000
_cell.length_c   1.000
_cell.angle_alpha   90.00
_cell.angle_beta   90.00
_cell.angle_gamma   90.00
#
_symmetry.space_group_name_H-M   'P 1'
#
loop_
_entity.id
_entity.type
_entity.pdbx_description
1 polymer ?
#
loop_
_entity_poly.entity_id
_entity_poly.type
_entity_poly.pdbx_seq_one_letter_code
_entity_poly.pdbx_strand_id
1 'polypeptide(L)'
;MSADQIEALERLARLKEQGILTDEEVQKQKAVILGYQPHSEAINIAPSIPPQVSKTSPNQVAGKDSSGNVITFLIFAVFGIFLAYILYSSFIEDDARKAVKRSEPAHIKRVTGLVNDDQILQAKAYADSIIENSKHKDKLGRLGLVRDTLIKATEDEFLEQTIINLRKSTTDSIKKGKYPKFFNNTHINTYFASQVRNNLGNRKALIERNDRRQEILGNARDKAMASRYFKTGRNRDWEREIKSQLKDPGSFDHENTVFEVTSGTIHVATKFRAKNSFGALDISYAEGLIDLSSGAILSCKVAN
;
A
#
# COMPACT_ATOMS: atom_id res chain seq x y z
N MET A 1 -14.13 9.96 28.26
CA MET A 1 -13.07 8.99 28.62
C MET A 1 -12.45 9.43 29.93
N SER A 2 -12.24 8.51 30.87
CA SER A 2 -11.52 8.83 32.11
C SER A 2 -10.03 9.02 31.85
N ALA A 3 -9.33 9.68 32.78
CA ALA A 3 -7.87 9.81 32.72
C ALA A 3 -7.20 8.43 32.62
N ASP A 4 -7.69 7.45 33.37
CA ASP A 4 -7.21 6.06 33.34
C ASP A 4 -7.37 5.40 31.96
N GLN A 5 -8.45 5.71 31.23
CA GLN A 5 -8.65 5.20 29.87
C GLN A 5 -7.66 5.80 28.87
N ILE A 6 -7.29 7.07 29.04
CA ILE A 6 -6.31 7.75 28.18
C ILE A 6 -4.92 7.16 28.42
N GLU A 7 -4.51 7.03 29.69
CA GLU A 7 -3.22 6.44 30.07
C GLU A 7 -3.08 4.99 29.56
N ALA A 8 -4.15 4.19 29.67
CA ALA A 8 -4.15 2.82 29.17
C ALA A 8 -4.00 2.74 27.63
N LEU A 9 -4.57 3.69 26.88
CA LEU A 9 -4.41 3.75 25.42
C LEU A 9 -3.02 4.22 25.00
N GLU A 10 -2.42 5.16 25.72
CA GLU A 10 -1.04 5.59 25.47
C GLU A 10 -0.05 4.45 25.72
N ARG A 11 -0.27 3.66 26.77
CA ARG A 11 0.53 2.46 27.05
C ARG A 11 0.42 1.43 25.91
N LEU A 12 -0.77 1.22 25.37
CA LEU A 12 -0.98 0.32 24.21
C LEU A 12 -0.24 0.79 22.96
N ALA A 13 -0.25 2.09 22.67
CA ALA A 13 0.48 2.65 21.53
C ALA A 13 1.99 2.41 21.65
N ARG A 14 2.56 2.62 22.84
CA ARG A 14 3.99 2.36 23.11
C ARG A 14 4.35 0.87 22.95
N LEU A 15 3.52 -0.03 23.44
CA LEU A 15 3.74 -1.48 23.31
C LEU A 15 3.70 -1.95 21.85
N LYS A 16 2.85 -1.32 21.02
CA LYS A 16 2.82 -1.55 19.57
C LYS A 16 4.09 -1.06 18.88
N GLU A 17 4.54 0.16 19.19
CA GLU A 17 5.77 0.72 18.61
C GLU A 17 7.01 -0.11 18.97
N GLN A 18 7.01 -0.74 20.16
CA GLN A 18 8.06 -1.66 20.59
C GLN A 18 7.98 -3.06 19.96
N GLY A 19 6.95 -3.35 19.16
CA GLY A 19 6.74 -4.66 18.54
C GLY A 19 6.35 -5.77 19.54
N ILE A 20 5.95 -5.41 20.76
CA ILE A 20 5.55 -6.36 21.81
C ILE A 20 4.15 -6.89 21.55
N LEU A 21 3.27 -6.07 20.98
CA LEU A 21 1.90 -6.44 20.62
C LEU A 21 1.68 -6.36 19.12
N THR A 22 0.93 -7.31 18.59
CA THR A 22 0.41 -7.29 17.22
C THR A 22 -0.76 -6.32 17.08
N ASP A 23 -1.07 -5.91 15.84
CA ASP A 23 -2.20 -5.01 15.57
C ASP A 23 -3.54 -5.56 16.05
N GLU A 24 -3.74 -6.88 15.97
CA GLU A 24 -4.96 -7.56 16.43
C GLU A 24 -5.10 -7.50 17.96
N GLU A 25 -4.01 -7.70 18.70
CA GLU A 25 -4.00 -7.63 20.17
C GLU A 25 -4.24 -6.22 20.68
N VAL A 26 -3.69 -5.21 20.00
CA VAL A 26 -3.93 -3.80 20.31
C VAL A 26 -5.41 -3.45 20.14
N GLN A 27 -6.06 -3.91 19.07
CA GLN A 27 -7.49 -3.67 18.86
C GLN A 27 -8.36 -4.37 19.91
N LYS A 28 -8.02 -5.60 20.29
CA LYS A 28 -8.74 -6.36 21.33
C LYS A 28 -8.66 -5.68 22.69
N GLN A 29 -7.48 -5.21 23.10
CA GLN A 29 -7.31 -4.50 24.37
C GLN A 29 -7.92 -3.09 24.34
N LYS A 30 -7.84 -2.40 23.20
CA LYS A 30 -8.51 -1.11 22.98
C LYS A 30 -10.03 -1.21 23.15
N ALA A 31 -10.65 -2.28 22.64
CA ALA A 31 -12.08 -2.53 22.82
C ALA A 31 -12.44 -2.69 24.31
N VAL A 32 -11.62 -3.41 25.09
CA VAL A 32 -11.80 -3.59 26.54
C VAL A 32 -11.70 -2.25 27.29
N ILE A 33 -10.68 -1.44 27.02
CA ILE A 33 -10.48 -0.14 27.68
C ILE A 33 -11.65 0.82 27.40
N LEU A 34 -12.17 0.79 26.17
CA LEU A 34 -13.29 1.62 25.75
C LEU A 34 -14.66 1.06 26.18
N GLY A 35 -14.70 -0.07 26.87
CA GLY A 35 -15.95 -0.68 27.34
C GLY A 35 -16.79 -1.32 26.23
N TYR A 36 -16.21 -1.54 25.05
CA TYR A 36 -16.84 -2.37 24.01
C TYR A 36 -16.71 -3.83 24.42
N GLN A 37 -17.75 -4.39 25.04
CA GLN A 37 -17.85 -5.84 25.14
C GLN A 37 -18.00 -6.39 23.71
N PRO A 38 -17.07 -7.24 23.23
CA PRO A 38 -17.37 -8.01 22.03
C PRO A 38 -18.59 -8.86 22.37
N HIS A 39 -19.70 -8.65 21.65
CA HIS A 39 -20.86 -9.54 21.74
C HIS A 39 -20.36 -10.95 21.47
N SER A 40 -20.23 -11.74 22.53
CA SER A 40 -20.03 -13.17 22.43
C SER A 40 -21.30 -13.71 21.81
N GLU A 41 -21.22 -14.15 20.55
CA GLU A 41 -22.29 -14.90 19.91
C GLU A 41 -22.61 -16.11 20.80
N ALA A 42 -23.71 -15.99 21.54
CA ALA A 42 -24.27 -17.09 22.31
C ALA A 42 -24.73 -18.15 21.31
N ILE A 43 -23.94 -19.21 21.14
CA ILE A 43 -24.36 -20.41 20.45
C ILE A 43 -25.42 -21.09 21.32
N ASN A 44 -26.68 -20.78 21.04
CA ASN A 44 -27.84 -21.35 21.71
C ASN A 44 -28.19 -22.67 21.00
N ILE A 45 -27.57 -23.78 21.43
CA ILE A 45 -27.91 -25.13 20.95
C ILE A 45 -29.08 -25.65 21.81
N ALA A 46 -30.28 -25.60 21.25
CA ALA A 46 -31.42 -26.31 21.80
C ALA A 46 -31.25 -27.83 21.59
N PRO A 47 -31.53 -28.69 22.59
CA PRO A 47 -31.56 -30.13 22.39
C PRO A 47 -32.93 -30.55 21.84
N SER A 48 -32.97 -30.98 20.58
CA SER A 48 -34.14 -31.68 20.02
C SER A 48 -34.03 -33.18 20.30
N ILE A 49 -35.00 -33.67 21.05
CA ILE A 49 -35.25 -35.08 21.37
C ILE A 49 -35.74 -35.81 20.11
N PRO A 50 -35.22 -36.99 19.72
CA PRO A 50 -35.87 -37.87 18.76
C PRO A 50 -36.82 -38.87 19.45
N PRO A 51 -37.94 -39.26 18.80
CA PRO A 51 -38.81 -40.31 19.33
C PRO A 51 -38.21 -41.70 19.10
N GLN A 52 -38.21 -42.51 20.16
CA GLN A 52 -38.02 -43.95 20.10
C GLN A 52 -39.25 -44.62 19.46
N VAL A 53 -39.08 -45.50 18.46
CA VAL A 53 -39.95 -46.67 18.28
C VAL A 53 -39.21 -47.89 17.68
N SER A 54 -39.38 -48.99 18.43
CA SER A 54 -39.37 -50.43 18.15
C SER A 54 -38.18 -51.15 17.51
N LYS A 55 -37.65 -52.05 18.35
CA LYS A 55 -36.87 -53.26 18.12
C LYS A 55 -37.50 -54.19 17.08
N THR A 56 -36.69 -54.65 16.14
CA THR A 56 -36.75 -56.02 15.59
C THR A 56 -35.33 -56.62 15.63
N SER A 57 -35.23 -57.82 16.21
CA SER A 57 -33.98 -58.55 16.44
C SER A 57 -33.52 -59.34 15.22
N PRO A 58 -32.23 -59.74 15.17
CA PRO A 58 -31.52 -60.06 13.94
C PRO A 58 -31.54 -61.56 13.62
N ASN A 59 -31.53 -61.87 12.32
CA ASN A 59 -31.15 -63.20 11.83
C ASN A 59 -29.67 -63.15 11.41
N GLN A 60 -28.80 -63.73 12.24
CA GLN A 60 -27.38 -63.88 11.95
C GLN A 60 -27.19 -64.97 10.89
N VAL A 61 -26.71 -64.59 9.71
CA VAL A 61 -26.09 -65.52 8.75
C VAL A 61 -24.59 -65.29 8.81
N ALA A 62 -23.89 -66.33 9.23
CA ALA A 62 -22.46 -66.36 9.42
C ALA A 62 -21.69 -66.42 8.08
N GLY A 63 -20.53 -65.75 8.08
CA GLY A 63 -19.35 -66.25 7.38
C GLY A 63 -19.08 -65.70 5.99
N LYS A 64 -18.33 -64.59 5.92
CA LYS A 64 -17.11 -64.50 5.08
C LYS A 64 -16.41 -63.15 5.28
N ASP A 65 -15.18 -63.23 5.77
CA ASP A 65 -14.08 -62.26 5.73
C ASP A 65 -14.41 -60.88 5.14
N SER A 66 -14.96 -59.97 5.95
CA SER A 66 -15.38 -58.62 5.56
C SER A 66 -14.53 -57.50 6.17
N SER A 67 -13.37 -57.81 6.76
CA SER A 67 -12.50 -56.83 7.43
C SER A 67 -11.99 -55.74 6.47
N GLY A 68 -11.90 -56.02 5.16
CA GLY A 68 -11.58 -55.02 4.13
C GLY A 68 -12.70 -54.01 3.83
N ASN A 69 -13.97 -54.33 4.11
CA ASN A 69 -15.10 -53.47 3.76
C ASN A 69 -15.39 -52.39 4.81
N VAL A 70 -15.06 -52.64 6.09
CA VAL A 70 -15.30 -51.68 7.18
C VAL A 70 -14.38 -50.46 7.06
N ILE A 71 -13.10 -50.70 6.76
CA ILE A 71 -12.12 -49.61 6.56
C ILE A 71 -12.53 -48.75 5.36
N THR A 72 -12.95 -49.39 4.27
CA THR A 72 -13.44 -48.71 3.07
C THR A 72 -14.66 -47.84 3.38
N PHE A 73 -15.64 -48.35 4.14
CA PHE A 73 -16.82 -47.60 4.55
C PHE A 73 -16.48 -46.37 5.42
N LEU A 74 -15.55 -46.51 6.37
CA LEU A 74 -15.10 -45.40 7.21
C LEU A 74 -14.42 -44.29 6.41
N ILE A 75 -13.61 -44.65 5.41
CA ILE A 75 -12.98 -43.69 4.49
C ILE A 75 -14.06 -42.91 3.72
N PHE A 76 -15.08 -43.58 3.18
CA PHE A 76 -16.18 -42.91 2.48
C PHE A 76 -17.02 -42.03 3.41
N ALA A 77 -17.25 -42.43 4.66
CA ALA A 77 -17.98 -41.63 5.63
C ALA A 77 -17.21 -40.34 5.99
N VAL A 78 -15.91 -40.43 6.27
CA VAL A 78 -15.07 -39.25 6.54
C VAL A 78 -15.00 -38.33 5.32
N PHE A 79 -14.86 -38.92 4.12
CA PHE A 79 -14.89 -38.15 2.88
C PHE A 79 -16.23 -37.44 2.67
N GLY A 80 -17.36 -38.11 2.95
CA GLY A 80 -18.69 -37.51 2.88
C GLY A 80 -18.88 -36.34 3.84
N ILE A 81 -18.41 -36.46 5.08
CA ILE A 81 -18.42 -35.38 6.08
C ILE A 81 -17.55 -34.20 5.60
N PHE A 82 -16.36 -34.48 5.08
CA PHE A 82 -15.47 -33.46 4.55
C PHE A 82 -16.08 -32.73 3.35
N LEU A 83 -16.71 -33.44 2.41
CA LEU A 83 -17.40 -32.84 1.27
C LEU A 83 -18.59 -31.99 1.72
N ALA A 84 -19.40 -32.47 2.67
CA ALA A 84 -20.50 -31.72 3.24
C ALA A 84 -20.02 -30.44 3.93
N TYR A 85 -18.90 -30.49 4.64
CA TYR A 85 -18.28 -29.31 5.26
C TYR A 85 -17.81 -28.29 4.21
N ILE A 86 -17.15 -28.72 3.14
CA ILE A 86 -16.74 -27.84 2.03
C ILE A 86 -17.97 -27.16 1.43
N LEU A 87 -18.99 -27.93 1.06
CA LEU A 87 -20.22 -27.38 0.47
C LEU A 87 -20.91 -26.40 1.42
N TYR A 88 -21.05 -26.76 2.70
CA TYR A 88 -21.63 -25.90 3.72
C TYR A 88 -20.86 -24.58 3.87
N SER A 89 -19.52 -24.64 3.91
CA SER A 89 -18.68 -23.44 3.99
C SER A 89 -18.84 -22.52 2.77
N SER A 90 -18.97 -23.09 1.56
CA SER A 90 -19.23 -22.31 0.34
C SER A 90 -20.62 -21.67 0.35
N PHE A 91 -21.65 -22.39 0.83
CA PHE A 91 -23.00 -21.83 0.95
C PHE A 91 -23.08 -20.67 1.94
N ILE A 92 -22.48 -20.81 3.13
CA ILE A 92 -22.41 -19.70 4.11
C ILE A 92 -21.71 -18.50 3.50
N GLU A 93 -20.60 -18.72 2.78
CA GLU A 93 -19.86 -17.63 2.17
C GLU A 93 -20.67 -16.90 1.09
N ASP A 94 -21.41 -17.64 0.27
CA ASP A 94 -22.29 -17.06 -0.75
C ASP A 94 -23.45 -16.26 -0.15
N ASP A 95 -24.05 -16.74 0.94
CA ASP A 95 -25.11 -16.02 1.62
C ASP A 95 -24.59 -14.77 2.33
N ALA A 96 -23.41 -14.84 2.96
CA ALA A 96 -22.72 -13.67 3.51
C ALA A 96 -22.40 -12.63 2.40
N ARG A 97 -21.91 -13.07 1.24
CA ARG A 97 -21.66 -12.19 0.07
C ARG A 97 -22.95 -11.53 -0.42
N LYS A 98 -24.05 -12.28 -0.54
CA LYS A 98 -25.36 -11.75 -0.95
C LYS A 98 -25.90 -10.77 0.09
N ALA A 99 -25.73 -11.05 1.39
CA ALA A 99 -26.17 -10.17 2.47
C ALA A 99 -25.46 -8.81 2.42
N VAL A 100 -24.12 -8.80 2.25
CA VAL A 100 -23.33 -7.57 2.09
C VAL A 100 -23.78 -6.77 0.87
N LYS A 101 -24.03 -7.43 -0.27
CA LYS A 101 -24.52 -6.75 -1.47
C LYS A 101 -25.93 -6.16 -1.27
N ARG A 102 -26.77 -6.81 -0.48
CA ARG A 102 -28.12 -6.31 -0.15
C ARG A 102 -28.09 -5.15 0.84
N SER A 103 -27.09 -5.04 1.70
CA SER A 103 -26.95 -3.91 2.64
C SER A 103 -26.33 -2.66 2.00
N GLU A 104 -25.57 -2.82 0.91
CA GLU A 104 -24.89 -1.71 0.21
C GLU A 104 -25.79 -0.48 -0.07
N PRO A 105 -27.03 -0.62 -0.57
CA PRO A 105 -27.90 0.55 -0.82
C PRO A 105 -28.23 1.34 0.45
N ALA A 106 -28.35 0.69 1.61
CA ALA A 106 -28.61 1.35 2.88
C ALA A 106 -27.40 2.20 3.31
N HIS A 107 -26.19 1.66 3.15
CA HIS A 107 -24.95 2.41 3.41
C HIS A 107 -24.79 3.60 2.46
N ILE A 108 -25.05 3.41 1.15
CA ILE A 108 -25.02 4.51 0.17
C ILE A 108 -26.03 5.60 0.53
N LYS A 109 -27.26 5.21 0.92
CA LYS A 109 -28.28 6.16 1.36
C LYS A 109 -27.82 6.96 2.58
N ARG A 110 -27.18 6.30 3.57
CA ARG A 110 -26.62 6.98 4.74
C ARG A 110 -25.49 7.94 4.37
N VAL A 111 -24.54 7.52 3.54
CA VAL A 111 -23.44 8.37 3.05
C VAL A 111 -23.98 9.57 2.29
N THR A 112 -24.98 9.35 1.43
CA THR A 112 -25.60 10.43 0.65
C THR A 112 -26.36 11.41 1.53
N GLY A 113 -27.03 10.93 2.58
CA GLY A 113 -27.62 11.79 3.62
C GLY A 113 -26.57 12.69 4.27
N LEU A 114 -25.48 12.10 4.75
CA LEU A 114 -24.36 12.86 5.34
C LEU A 114 -23.75 13.88 4.36
N VAL A 115 -23.65 13.53 3.07
CA VAL A 115 -23.18 14.45 2.02
C VAL A 115 -24.13 15.62 1.81
N ASN A 116 -25.45 15.36 1.78
CA ASN A 116 -26.47 16.40 1.61
C ASN A 116 -26.56 17.33 2.83
N ASP A 117 -26.21 16.83 4.01
CA ASP A 117 -26.10 17.60 5.25
C ASP A 117 -24.75 18.36 5.36
N ASP A 118 -23.97 18.42 4.28
CA ASP A 118 -22.62 19.01 4.18
C ASP A 118 -21.58 18.40 5.15
N GLN A 119 -21.83 17.19 5.66
CA GLN A 119 -20.95 16.46 6.58
C GLN A 119 -19.95 15.56 5.82
N ILE A 120 -19.24 16.12 4.84
CA ILE A 120 -18.36 15.37 3.91
C ILE A 120 -17.32 14.50 4.62
N LEU A 121 -16.68 15.02 5.68
CA LEU A 121 -15.68 14.26 6.44
C LEU A 121 -16.30 13.07 7.21
N GLN A 122 -17.49 13.25 7.77
CA GLN A 122 -18.22 12.17 8.45
C GLN A 122 -18.72 11.12 7.45
N ALA A 123 -19.20 11.57 6.29
CA ALA A 123 -19.58 10.69 5.18
C ALA A 123 -18.42 9.81 4.73
N LYS A 124 -17.22 10.40 4.60
CA LYS A 124 -15.98 9.69 4.30
C LYS A 124 -15.63 8.66 5.39
N ALA A 125 -15.56 9.09 6.64
CA ALA A 125 -15.20 8.22 7.77
C ALA A 125 -16.17 7.04 7.92
N TYR A 126 -17.46 7.28 7.70
CA TYR A 126 -18.47 6.21 7.66
C TYR A 126 -18.22 5.23 6.51
N ALA A 127 -18.00 5.73 5.29
CA ALA A 127 -17.72 4.86 4.13
C ALA A 127 -16.43 4.04 4.30
N ASP A 128 -15.36 4.66 4.83
CA ASP A 128 -14.10 4.00 5.21
C ASP A 128 -14.38 2.86 6.20
N SER A 129 -15.08 3.16 7.31
CA SER A 129 -15.39 2.18 8.35
C SER A 129 -16.19 0.98 7.83
N ILE A 130 -17.14 1.18 6.91
CA ILE A 130 -17.93 0.07 6.35
C ILE A 130 -17.08 -0.80 5.41
N ILE A 131 -16.22 -0.19 4.60
CA ILE A 131 -15.39 -0.92 3.63
C ILE A 131 -14.24 -1.66 4.31
N GLU A 132 -13.60 -1.05 5.30
CA GLU A 132 -12.45 -1.63 6.01
C GLU A 132 -12.87 -2.79 6.94
N ASN A 133 -14.05 -2.70 7.56
CA ASN A 133 -14.56 -3.75 8.45
C ASN A 133 -15.36 -4.85 7.72
N SER A 134 -15.55 -4.77 6.40
CA SER A 134 -16.29 -5.78 5.65
C SER A 134 -15.38 -6.91 5.17
N LYS A 135 -15.71 -8.15 5.58
CA LYS A 135 -15.07 -9.38 5.08
C LYS A 135 -15.16 -9.52 3.55
N HIS A 136 -16.19 -8.93 2.94
CA HIS A 136 -16.46 -8.98 1.49
C HIS A 136 -16.42 -7.57 0.87
N LYS A 137 -15.37 -6.80 1.17
CA LYS A 137 -15.20 -5.41 0.68
C LYS A 137 -15.27 -5.29 -0.86
N ASP A 138 -14.87 -6.32 -1.59
CA ASP A 138 -14.97 -6.38 -3.06
C ASP A 138 -16.41 -6.35 -3.59
N LYS A 139 -17.40 -6.69 -2.74
CA LYS A 139 -18.83 -6.65 -3.09
C LYS A 139 -19.48 -5.29 -2.86
N LEU A 140 -18.80 -4.36 -2.21
CA LEU A 140 -19.26 -2.99 -1.94
C LEU A 140 -18.80 -2.01 -3.04
N GLY A 141 -18.91 -2.42 -4.31
CA GLY A 141 -18.33 -1.68 -5.44
C GLY A 141 -18.89 -0.27 -5.62
N ARG A 142 -20.20 -0.07 -5.47
CA ARG A 142 -20.83 1.25 -5.61
C ARG A 142 -20.50 2.15 -4.43
N LEU A 143 -20.51 1.59 -3.21
CA LEU A 143 -20.07 2.33 -2.02
C LEU A 143 -18.58 2.70 -2.13
N GLY A 144 -17.76 1.82 -2.68
CA GLY A 144 -16.35 2.08 -3.01
C GLY A 144 -16.17 3.28 -3.93
N LEU A 145 -16.95 3.36 -5.01
CA LEU A 145 -16.90 4.53 -5.91
C LEU A 145 -17.27 5.85 -5.22
N VAL A 146 -18.27 5.82 -4.33
CA VAL A 146 -18.65 7.00 -3.53
C VAL A 146 -17.54 7.37 -2.56
N ARG A 147 -16.97 6.38 -1.85
CA ARG A 147 -15.81 6.55 -0.96
C ARG A 147 -14.63 7.17 -1.70
N ASP A 148 -14.27 6.66 -2.87
CA ASP A 148 -13.15 7.17 -3.66
C ASP A 148 -13.37 8.62 -4.11
N THR A 149 -14.61 8.98 -4.42
CA THR A 149 -14.98 10.37 -4.72
C THR A 149 -14.81 11.27 -3.50
N LEU A 150 -15.23 10.80 -2.32
CA LEU A 150 -15.07 11.52 -1.05
C LEU A 150 -13.59 11.66 -0.67
N ILE A 151 -12.80 10.59 -0.80
CA ILE A 151 -11.34 10.59 -0.57
C ILE A 151 -10.72 11.69 -1.42
N LYS A 152 -10.92 11.65 -2.75
CA LYS A 152 -10.38 12.67 -3.67
C LYS A 152 -10.79 14.09 -3.27
N ALA A 153 -12.06 14.30 -2.91
CA ALA A 153 -12.55 15.62 -2.50
C ALA A 153 -11.99 16.13 -1.16
N THR A 154 -11.40 15.25 -0.35
CA THR A 154 -10.82 15.57 0.97
C THR A 154 -9.30 15.43 1.00
N GLU A 155 -8.68 14.97 -0.07
CA GLU A 155 -7.25 14.71 -0.16
C GLU A 155 -6.48 16.00 -0.45
N ASP A 156 -5.55 16.34 0.43
CA ASP A 156 -4.73 17.55 0.31
C ASP A 156 -3.92 17.55 -0.98
N GLU A 157 -3.36 16.40 -1.39
CA GLU A 157 -2.59 16.29 -2.64
C GLU A 157 -3.46 16.61 -3.87
N PHE A 158 -4.70 16.10 -3.92
CA PHE A 158 -5.62 16.42 -5.02
C PHE A 158 -6.03 17.90 -5.03
N LEU A 159 -6.25 18.48 -3.85
CA LEU A 159 -6.52 19.91 -3.69
C LEU A 159 -5.34 20.77 -4.17
N GLU A 160 -4.12 20.47 -3.72
CA GLU A 160 -2.89 21.17 -4.10
C GLU A 160 -2.68 21.09 -5.63
N GLN A 161 -2.76 19.89 -6.21
CA GLN A 161 -2.61 19.69 -7.65
C GLN A 161 -3.69 20.44 -8.44
N THR A 162 -4.93 20.44 -7.95
CA THR A 162 -6.00 21.23 -8.58
C THR A 162 -5.63 22.71 -8.59
N ILE A 163 -5.23 23.28 -7.46
CA ILE A 163 -4.88 24.70 -7.33
C ILE A 163 -3.69 25.08 -8.23
N ILE A 164 -2.67 24.24 -8.30
CA ILE A 164 -1.49 24.44 -9.16
C ILE A 164 -1.93 24.54 -10.62
N ASN A 165 -2.77 23.60 -11.07
CA ASN A 165 -3.21 23.46 -12.46
C ASN A 165 -4.32 24.43 -12.90
N LEU A 166 -4.86 25.26 -12.01
CA LEU A 166 -5.91 26.23 -12.37
C LEU A 166 -5.40 27.29 -13.36
N ARG A 167 -6.18 27.52 -14.43
CA ARG A 167 -5.95 28.67 -15.33
C ARG A 167 -6.23 29.99 -14.60
N LYS A 168 -5.60 31.08 -15.05
CA LYS A 168 -5.83 32.43 -14.50
C LYS A 168 -7.30 32.83 -14.58
N SER A 169 -7.96 32.62 -15.72
CA SER A 169 -9.39 32.90 -15.91
C SER A 169 -10.30 32.12 -14.95
N THR A 170 -9.99 30.86 -14.67
CA THR A 170 -10.72 30.04 -13.70
C THR A 170 -10.51 30.55 -12.28
N THR A 171 -9.27 30.93 -11.94
CA THR A 171 -8.92 31.53 -10.64
C THR A 171 -9.73 32.81 -10.40
N ASP A 172 -9.82 33.68 -11.40
CA ASP A 172 -10.59 34.93 -11.32
C ASP A 172 -12.11 34.68 -11.20
N SER A 173 -12.60 33.62 -11.84
CA SER A 173 -14.00 33.19 -11.72
C SER A 173 -14.32 32.68 -10.31
N ILE A 174 -13.43 31.87 -9.72
CA ILE A 174 -13.59 31.36 -8.35
C ILE A 174 -13.57 32.50 -7.33
N LYS A 175 -12.69 33.50 -7.51
CA LYS A 175 -12.66 34.71 -6.66
C LYS A 175 -13.98 35.49 -6.71
N LYS A 176 -14.70 35.45 -7.84
CA LYS A 176 -16.03 36.04 -8.03
C LYS A 176 -17.17 35.12 -7.57
N GLY A 177 -16.87 34.00 -6.90
CA GLY A 177 -17.87 33.03 -6.43
C GLY A 177 -18.43 32.12 -7.52
N LYS A 178 -17.86 32.11 -8.72
CA LYS A 178 -18.24 31.19 -9.81
C LYS A 178 -17.33 29.98 -9.79
N TYR A 179 -17.86 28.86 -9.33
CA TYR A 179 -17.10 27.63 -9.18
C TYR A 179 -17.20 26.75 -10.43
N PRO A 180 -16.08 26.21 -10.95
CA PRO A 180 -16.14 25.18 -11.97
C PRO A 180 -16.70 23.88 -11.37
N LYS A 181 -17.11 22.97 -12.25
CA LYS A 181 -17.58 21.64 -11.87
C LYS A 181 -16.40 20.68 -11.79
N PHE A 182 -15.91 20.41 -10.58
CA PHE A 182 -14.90 19.40 -10.26
C PHE A 182 -15.52 18.02 -10.06
N PHE A 183 -16.72 17.99 -9.46
CA PHE A 183 -17.44 16.76 -9.15
C PHE A 183 -18.88 16.80 -9.69
N ASN A 184 -19.45 15.63 -9.95
CA ASN A 184 -20.84 15.50 -10.40
C ASN A 184 -21.85 15.74 -9.28
N ASN A 185 -21.50 15.42 -8.04
CA ASN A 185 -22.35 15.69 -6.88
C ASN A 185 -22.19 17.16 -6.44
N THR A 186 -23.30 17.88 -6.35
CA THR A 186 -23.32 19.32 -6.04
C THR A 186 -22.73 19.65 -4.66
N HIS A 187 -23.06 18.89 -3.61
CA HIS A 187 -22.56 19.15 -2.26
C HIS A 187 -21.05 18.91 -2.17
N ILE A 188 -20.56 17.80 -2.73
CA ILE A 188 -19.12 17.52 -2.81
C ILE A 188 -18.40 18.61 -3.62
N ASN A 189 -18.98 19.04 -4.74
CA ASN A 189 -18.42 20.10 -5.56
C ASN A 189 -18.34 21.44 -4.82
N THR A 190 -19.40 21.82 -4.10
CA THR A 190 -19.45 23.05 -3.31
C THR A 190 -18.43 23.02 -2.18
N TYR A 191 -18.35 21.91 -1.44
CA TYR A 191 -17.33 21.70 -0.41
C TYR A 191 -15.93 21.86 -0.98
N PHE A 192 -15.58 21.10 -2.03
CA PHE A 192 -14.24 21.14 -2.60
C PHE A 192 -13.90 22.51 -3.21
N ALA A 193 -14.86 23.15 -3.90
CA ALA A 193 -14.65 24.46 -4.48
C ALA A 193 -14.42 25.55 -3.41
N SER A 194 -15.04 25.40 -2.22
CA SER A 194 -14.74 26.26 -1.07
C SER A 194 -13.31 26.05 -0.55
N GLN A 195 -12.84 24.79 -0.47
CA GLN A 195 -11.46 24.47 -0.09
C GLN A 195 -10.45 25.06 -1.07
N VAL A 196 -10.71 24.92 -2.38
CA VAL A 196 -9.90 25.54 -3.44
C VAL A 196 -9.85 27.05 -3.23
N ARG A 197 -11.00 27.72 -3.08
CA ARG A 197 -11.08 29.17 -2.88
C ARG A 197 -10.29 29.63 -1.66
N ASN A 198 -10.44 28.95 -0.52
CA ASN A 198 -9.76 29.31 0.73
C ASN A 198 -8.24 29.17 0.61
N ASN A 199 -7.75 28.25 -0.22
CA ASN A 199 -6.32 28.00 -0.42
C ASN A 199 -5.71 28.74 -1.63
N LEU A 200 -6.50 29.47 -2.44
CA LEU A 200 -5.99 30.22 -3.59
C LEU A 200 -4.93 31.26 -3.22
N GLY A 201 -5.00 31.84 -2.01
CA GLY A 201 -3.99 32.77 -1.51
C GLY A 201 -2.60 32.15 -1.38
N ASN A 202 -2.54 30.83 -1.13
CA ASN A 202 -1.30 30.07 -0.95
C ASN A 202 -0.76 29.48 -2.25
N ARG A 203 -1.39 29.76 -3.40
CA ARG A 203 -1.04 29.13 -4.68
C ARG A 203 0.45 29.25 -5.04
N LYS A 204 1.07 30.41 -4.81
CA LYS A 204 2.50 30.62 -5.11
C LYS A 204 3.38 29.67 -4.29
N ALA A 205 3.10 29.54 -2.99
CA ALA A 205 3.83 28.64 -2.10
C ALA A 205 3.60 27.16 -2.46
N LEU A 206 2.39 26.80 -2.91
CA LEU A 206 2.08 25.45 -3.38
C LEU A 206 2.86 25.09 -4.66
N ILE A 207 2.96 26.02 -5.62
CA ILE A 207 3.78 25.84 -6.82
C ILE A 207 5.25 25.60 -6.43
N GLU A 208 5.81 26.47 -5.59
CA GLU A 208 7.20 26.34 -5.14
C GLU A 208 7.45 25.02 -4.39
N ARG A 209 6.53 24.60 -3.52
CA ARG A 209 6.61 23.30 -2.83
C ARG A 209 6.60 22.13 -3.82
N ASN A 210 5.71 22.17 -4.81
CA ASN A 210 5.61 21.13 -5.83
C ASN A 210 6.88 21.07 -6.70
N ASP A 211 7.42 22.22 -7.10
CA ASP A 211 8.67 22.30 -7.85
C ASP A 211 9.83 21.68 -7.06
N ARG A 212 9.97 22.02 -5.77
CA ARG A 212 10.96 21.39 -4.87
C ARG A 212 10.74 19.88 -4.73
N ARG A 213 9.49 19.41 -4.65
CA ARG A 213 9.18 17.97 -4.57
C ARG A 213 9.60 17.25 -5.86
N GLN A 214 9.31 17.84 -7.02
CA GLN A 214 9.75 17.29 -8.31
C GLN A 214 11.27 17.27 -8.44
N GLU A 215 11.95 18.30 -7.95
CA GLU A 215 13.41 18.35 -7.90
C GLU A 215 13.99 17.22 -7.02
N ILE A 216 13.45 17.02 -5.82
CA ILE A 216 13.87 15.92 -4.92
C ILE A 216 13.63 14.55 -5.57
N LEU A 217 12.47 14.35 -6.20
CA LEU A 217 12.14 13.10 -6.88
C LEU A 217 13.03 12.86 -8.11
N GLY A 218 13.33 13.90 -8.88
CA GLY A 218 14.31 13.88 -9.97
C GLY A 218 15.68 13.45 -9.45
N ASN A 219 16.19 14.14 -8.43
CA ASN A 219 17.47 13.83 -7.80
C ASN A 219 17.52 12.39 -7.25
N ALA A 220 16.44 11.89 -6.64
CA ALA A 220 16.36 10.53 -6.13
C ALA A 220 16.37 9.49 -7.27
N ARG A 221 15.62 9.73 -8.35
CA ARG A 221 15.62 8.90 -9.56
C ARG A 221 17.00 8.88 -10.21
N ASP A 222 17.64 10.03 -10.30
CA ASP A 222 18.94 10.22 -10.91
C ASP A 222 20.03 9.50 -10.09
N LYS A 223 20.01 9.62 -8.76
CA LYS A 223 20.86 8.82 -7.86
C LYS A 223 20.62 7.33 -7.99
N ALA A 224 19.37 6.89 -8.10
CA ALA A 224 19.04 5.49 -8.29
C ALA A 224 19.54 4.95 -9.65
N MET A 225 19.50 5.79 -10.70
CA MET A 225 20.03 5.45 -12.03
C MET A 225 21.57 5.38 -12.01
N ALA A 226 22.25 6.38 -11.42
CA ALA A 226 23.69 6.36 -11.24
C ALA A 226 24.17 5.15 -10.44
N SER A 227 23.45 4.78 -9.37
CA SER A 227 23.74 3.59 -8.57
C SER A 227 23.64 2.29 -9.36
N ARG A 228 22.85 2.24 -10.44
CA ARG A 228 22.80 1.06 -11.33
C ARG A 228 24.07 0.96 -12.18
N TYR A 229 24.63 2.07 -12.63
CA TYR A 229 25.90 2.06 -13.38
C TYR A 229 27.09 1.61 -12.55
N PHE A 230 27.05 1.85 -11.24
CA PHE A 230 28.14 1.56 -10.29
C PHE A 230 27.74 0.61 -9.17
N LYS A 231 26.81 -0.32 -9.42
CA LYS A 231 26.23 -1.22 -8.39
C LYS A 231 27.29 -1.94 -7.55
N THR A 232 28.42 -2.30 -8.14
CA THR A 232 29.54 -3.00 -7.48
C THR A 232 30.76 -2.09 -7.28
N GLY A 233 30.61 -0.77 -7.44
CA GLY A 233 31.73 0.18 -7.54
C GLY A 233 32.53 0.08 -8.85
N ARG A 234 32.12 -0.80 -9.77
CA ARG A 234 32.78 -1.01 -11.07
C ARG A 234 31.81 -0.76 -12.21
N ASN A 235 32.29 -0.14 -13.27
CA ASN A 235 31.56 0.05 -14.52
C ASN A 235 32.49 -0.35 -15.68
N ARG A 236 32.07 -1.30 -16.50
CA ARG A 236 32.94 -1.91 -17.53
C ARG A 236 33.42 -0.90 -18.56
N ASP A 237 32.54 -0.01 -19.00
CA ASP A 237 32.88 0.93 -20.06
C ASP A 237 33.75 2.06 -19.51
N TRP A 238 33.50 2.49 -18.26
CA TRP A 238 34.38 3.40 -17.52
C TRP A 238 35.79 2.82 -17.32
N GLU A 239 35.91 1.58 -16.84
CA GLU A 239 37.22 0.94 -16.69
C GLU A 239 37.95 0.77 -18.02
N ARG A 240 37.22 0.49 -19.11
CA ARG A 240 37.79 0.38 -20.45
C ARG A 240 38.39 1.72 -20.89
N GLU A 241 37.71 2.81 -20.60
CA GLU A 241 38.18 4.17 -20.91
C GLU A 241 39.37 4.57 -20.05
N ILE A 242 39.43 4.17 -18.78
CA ILE A 242 40.65 4.37 -17.97
C ILE A 242 41.81 3.57 -18.57
N LYS A 243 41.59 2.27 -18.84
CA LYS A 243 42.60 1.36 -19.38
C LYS A 243 43.17 1.83 -20.72
N SER A 244 42.35 2.45 -21.59
CA SER A 244 42.79 2.96 -22.89
C SER A 244 43.80 4.12 -22.77
N GLN A 245 43.83 4.82 -21.63
CA GLN A 245 44.76 5.92 -21.35
C GLN A 245 46.05 5.46 -20.64
N LEU A 246 46.13 4.19 -20.23
CA LEU A 246 47.31 3.64 -19.55
C LEU A 246 48.34 3.10 -20.56
N LYS A 247 49.62 3.18 -20.20
CA LYS A 247 50.72 2.60 -20.98
C LYS A 247 50.65 1.07 -21.04
N ASP A 248 50.31 0.43 -19.92
CA ASP A 248 50.05 -1.01 -19.80
C ASP A 248 48.61 -1.23 -19.30
N PRO A 249 47.62 -1.35 -20.20
CA PRO A 249 46.21 -1.56 -19.83
C PRO A 249 45.97 -2.79 -18.95
N GLY A 250 46.82 -3.82 -19.09
CA GLY A 250 46.73 -5.05 -18.31
C GLY A 250 47.19 -4.90 -16.85
N SER A 251 47.87 -3.80 -16.52
CA SER A 251 48.31 -3.50 -15.16
C SER A 251 47.25 -2.84 -14.27
N PHE A 252 46.08 -2.48 -14.83
CA PHE A 252 45.01 -1.83 -14.09
C PHE A 252 44.40 -2.74 -13.03
N ASP A 253 44.40 -2.27 -11.79
CA ASP A 253 43.73 -2.89 -10.65
C ASP A 253 42.83 -1.87 -9.94
N HIS A 254 41.52 -2.09 -10.00
CA HIS A 254 40.52 -1.17 -9.44
C HIS A 254 40.50 -1.25 -7.90
N GLU A 255 40.68 -0.11 -7.23
CA GLU A 255 40.56 -0.01 -5.77
C GLU A 255 39.17 0.46 -5.34
N ASN A 256 38.75 1.66 -5.78
CA ASN A 256 37.51 2.29 -5.33
C ASN A 256 36.96 3.24 -6.38
N THR A 257 35.63 3.35 -6.46
CA THR A 257 34.95 4.37 -7.28
C THR A 257 33.95 5.11 -6.42
N VAL A 258 34.03 6.44 -6.44
CA VAL A 258 33.01 7.32 -5.89
C VAL A 258 32.34 8.08 -7.02
N PHE A 259 31.08 8.42 -6.85
CA PHE A 259 30.35 9.20 -7.84
C PHE A 259 29.40 10.19 -7.18
N GLU A 260 29.18 11.30 -7.87
CA GLU A 260 28.22 12.35 -7.52
C GLU A 260 27.35 12.64 -8.73
N VAL A 261 26.06 12.88 -8.51
CA VAL A 261 25.11 13.15 -9.59
C VAL A 261 24.79 14.63 -9.62
N THR A 262 25.08 15.26 -10.76
CA THR A 262 24.91 16.71 -10.96
C THR A 262 24.23 16.96 -12.29
N SER A 263 23.01 17.51 -12.24
CA SER A 263 22.30 18.06 -13.41
C SER A 263 22.33 17.16 -14.67
N GLY A 264 21.91 15.90 -14.54
CA GLY A 264 21.87 14.96 -15.67
C GLY A 264 23.23 14.35 -16.06
N THR A 265 24.28 14.58 -15.27
CA THR A 265 25.57 13.92 -15.41
C THR A 265 25.97 13.21 -14.12
N ILE A 266 26.83 12.22 -14.25
CA ILE A 266 27.48 11.53 -13.14
C ILE A 266 28.95 11.95 -13.18
N HIS A 267 29.40 12.68 -12.16
CA HIS A 267 30.81 12.88 -11.91
C HIS A 267 31.37 11.63 -11.22
N VAL A 268 32.39 11.01 -11.81
CA VAL A 268 32.93 9.73 -11.36
C VAL A 268 34.41 9.91 -11.08
N ALA A 269 34.86 9.44 -9.92
CA ALA A 269 36.26 9.38 -9.57
C ALA A 269 36.64 7.95 -9.17
N THR A 270 37.63 7.38 -9.83
CA THR A 270 38.13 6.03 -9.59
C THR A 270 39.58 6.08 -9.14
N LYS A 271 39.85 5.48 -7.98
CA LYS A 271 41.18 5.17 -7.50
C LYS A 271 41.56 3.77 -7.97
N PHE A 272 42.75 3.62 -8.52
CA PHE A 272 43.24 2.34 -9.04
C PHE A 272 44.77 2.25 -8.92
N ARG A 273 45.32 1.05 -9.09
CA ARG A 273 46.76 0.83 -9.26
C ARG A 273 47.08 0.49 -10.69
N ALA A 274 48.21 0.98 -11.20
CA ALA A 274 48.72 0.63 -12.52
C ALA A 274 50.24 0.79 -12.58
N LYS A 275 50.88 0.19 -13.59
CA LYS A 275 52.31 0.42 -13.83
C LYS A 275 52.54 1.81 -14.41
N ASN A 276 53.42 2.57 -13.78
CA ASN A 276 53.89 3.85 -14.29
C ASN A 276 54.92 3.67 -15.44
N SER A 277 55.47 4.79 -15.93
CA SER A 277 56.44 4.79 -17.03
C SER A 277 57.71 3.97 -16.76
N PHE A 278 58.07 3.78 -15.49
CA PHE A 278 59.22 2.99 -15.01
C PHE A 278 58.88 1.53 -14.73
N GLY A 279 57.63 1.11 -14.91
CA GLY A 279 57.17 -0.26 -14.66
C GLY A 279 56.84 -0.57 -13.20
N ALA A 280 56.93 0.39 -12.29
CA ALA A 280 56.51 0.24 -10.90
C ALA A 280 54.99 0.40 -10.77
N LEU A 281 54.35 -0.42 -9.91
CA LEU A 281 52.94 -0.26 -9.55
C LEU A 281 52.77 0.96 -8.65
N ASP A 282 51.95 1.92 -9.07
CA ASP A 282 51.64 3.14 -8.33
C ASP A 282 50.12 3.34 -8.20
N ILE A 283 49.70 4.19 -7.26
CA ILE A 283 48.29 4.58 -7.09
C ILE A 283 48.01 5.78 -7.99
N SER A 284 47.07 5.61 -8.91
CA SER A 284 46.60 6.67 -9.81
C SER A 284 45.11 6.96 -9.59
N TYR A 285 44.66 8.08 -10.12
CA TYR A 285 43.26 8.51 -10.07
C TYR A 285 42.74 8.77 -11.48
N ALA A 286 41.49 8.42 -11.73
CA ALA A 286 40.77 8.82 -12.93
C ALA A 286 39.52 9.59 -12.53
N GLU A 287 39.28 10.73 -13.17
CA GLU A 287 38.10 11.55 -12.97
C GLU A 287 37.40 11.81 -14.32
N GLY A 288 36.08 11.96 -14.29
CA GLY A 288 35.34 12.25 -15.52
C GLY A 288 33.85 12.40 -15.34
N LEU A 289 33.19 12.59 -16.47
CA LEU A 289 31.75 12.80 -16.55
C LEU A 289 31.11 11.71 -17.41
N ILE A 290 30.00 11.17 -16.93
CA ILE A 290 29.15 10.24 -17.67
C ILE A 290 27.78 10.89 -17.83
N ASP A 291 27.22 10.83 -19.03
CA ASP A 291 25.83 11.23 -19.26
C ASP A 291 24.89 10.28 -18.51
N LEU A 292 24.06 10.82 -17.63
CA LEU A 292 23.21 10.01 -16.77
C LEU A 292 22.18 9.21 -17.57
N SER A 293 21.68 9.75 -18.68
CA SER A 293 20.57 9.18 -19.45
C SER A 293 21.00 8.02 -20.34
N SER A 294 22.15 8.16 -21.00
CA SER A 294 22.69 7.22 -21.97
C SER A 294 23.78 6.32 -21.38
N GLY A 295 24.41 6.73 -20.28
CA GLY A 295 25.60 6.09 -19.74
C GLY A 295 26.86 6.34 -20.59
N ALA A 296 26.81 7.24 -21.57
CA ALA A 296 27.95 7.58 -22.41
C ALA A 296 29.00 8.34 -21.61
N ILE A 297 30.27 7.98 -21.79
CA ILE A 297 31.39 8.70 -21.16
C ILE A 297 31.62 9.99 -21.95
N LEU A 298 31.43 11.13 -21.29
CA LEU A 298 31.61 12.46 -21.87
C LEU A 298 33.06 12.92 -21.74
N SER A 299 33.71 12.57 -20.63
CA SER A 299 35.12 12.82 -20.40
C SER A 299 35.70 11.79 -19.44
N CYS A 300 36.99 11.49 -19.61
CA CYS A 300 37.78 10.70 -18.68
C CYS A 300 39.21 11.24 -18.72
N LYS A 301 39.78 11.52 -17.55
CA LYS A 301 41.15 12.00 -17.41
C LYS A 301 41.85 11.19 -16.33
N VAL A 302 42.94 10.54 -16.69
CA VAL A 302 43.85 9.89 -15.74
C VAL A 302 44.87 10.89 -15.22
N ALA A 303 44.93 11.06 -13.90
CA ALA A 303 46.00 11.74 -13.19
C ALA A 303 46.98 10.69 -12.65
N ASN A 304 48.22 10.79 -13.13
CA ASN A 304 49.38 10.03 -12.65
C ASN A 304 50.26 10.92 -11.78
#